data_AF-A0A6S6UE28-F1
#
_entry.id   AF-A0A6S6UE28-F1
#
_cell.length_a   1.000
_cell.length_b   1.000
_cell.length_c   1.000
_cell.angle_alpha   90.00
_cell.angle_beta   90.00
_cell.angle_gamma   90.00
#
_symmetry.space_group_name_H-M   'P 1'
#
loop_
_entity.id
_entity.type
_entity.pdbx_description
1 polymer ?
#
loop_
_entity_poly.entity_id
_entity_poly.type
_entity_poly.pdbx_seq_one_letter_code
_entity_poly.pdbx_strand_id
1 'polypeptide(L)' 'MTNLLQAIDHVLGFSNEEKEIRRAIRELRALSDRDLDDLGFSRSNIEDAVRN' A
#
# COMPACT_ATOMS: atom_id res chain seq x y z
N MET A 1 -17.36 -19.14 11.47
CA MET A 1 -16.28 -20.11 11.68
C MET A 1 -14.99 -19.40 11.31
N THR A 2 -14.29 -18.80 12.29
CA THR A 2 -13.19 -17.86 12.03
C THR A 2 -11.97 -18.62 11.51
N ASN A 3 -11.45 -18.21 10.35
CA ASN A 3 -10.31 -18.88 9.72
C ASN A 3 -9.03 -18.59 10.50
N LEU A 4 -8.19 -19.59 10.76
CA LEU A 4 -6.95 -19.47 11.54
C LEU A 4 -5.96 -18.47 10.91
N LEU A 5 -6.04 -18.29 9.59
CA LEU A 5 -5.33 -17.24 8.86
C LEU A 5 -5.76 -15.82 9.27
N GLN A 6 -7.04 -15.58 9.57
CA GLN A 6 -7.52 -14.28 10.06
C GLN A 6 -7.06 -13.98 11.49
N ALA A 7 -6.94 -15.02 12.33
CA ALA A 7 -6.52 -14.85 13.73
C ALA A 7 -5.03 -14.48 13.84
N ILE A 8 -4.18 -15.06 12.99
CA ILE A 8 -2.75 -14.72 12.91
C ILE A 8 -2.58 -13.25 12.47
N ASP A 9 -3.43 -12.80 11.56
CA ASP A 9 -3.35 -11.42 11.06
C ASP A 9 -3.64 -10.39 12.15
N HIS A 10 -4.59 -10.71 13.03
CA HIS A 10 -4.96 -9.86 14.14
C HIS A 10 -3.87 -9.79 15.25
N VAL A 11 -3.14 -10.89 15.49
CA VAL A 11 -2.14 -10.99 16.57
C VAL A 11 -0.77 -10.43 16.16
N LEU A 12 -0.39 -10.51 14.87
CA LEU A 12 0.90 -10.01 14.37
C LEU A 12 0.86 -8.59 13.81
N GLY A 13 -0.33 -8.00 13.69
CA GLY A 13 -0.53 -6.56 13.90
C GLY A 13 0.32 -5.60 13.05
N PHE A 14 0.61 -5.94 11.79
CA PHE A 14 0.53 -4.87 10.80
C PHE A 14 -0.96 -4.73 10.52
N SER A 15 -1.56 -3.61 10.95
CA SER A 15 -2.97 -3.33 10.68
C SER A 15 -3.28 -3.62 9.22
N ASN A 16 -4.49 -4.11 8.93
CA ASN A 16 -4.91 -4.36 7.54
C ASN A 16 -4.64 -3.13 6.65
N GLU A 17 -4.81 -1.94 7.23
CA GLU A 17 -4.40 -0.65 6.67
C GLU A 17 -2.93 -0.59 6.23
N GLU A 18 -1.97 -0.98 7.08
CA GLU A 18 -0.54 -0.96 6.73
C GLU A 18 -0.21 -1.95 5.60
N LYS A 19 -0.93 -3.07 5.50
CA LYS A 19 -0.80 -3.99 4.36
C LYS A 19 -1.32 -3.36 3.06
N GLU A 20 -2.49 -2.72 3.11
CA GLU A 20 -3.06 -2.04 1.95
C GLU A 20 -2.20 -0.85 1.52
N ILE A 21 -1.64 -0.09 2.46
CA ILE A 21 -0.67 0.99 2.19
C ILE A 21 0.56 0.45 1.45
N ARG A 22 1.17 -0.64 1.95
CA ARG A 22 2.33 -1.25 1.28
C ARG A 22 2.01 -1.77 -0.10
N ARG A 23 0.80 -2.33 -0.27
CA ARG A 23 0.31 -2.80 -1.56
C ARG A 23 0.16 -1.64 -2.54
N ALA A 24 -0.50 -0.55 -2.12
CA ALA A 24 -0.69 0.64 -2.93
C ALA A 24 0.65 1.27 -3.34
N ILE A 25 1.59 1.44 -2.41
CA ILE A 25 2.95 1.94 -2.71
C ILE A 25 3.66 1.05 -3.74
N ARG A 26 3.55 -0.27 -3.62
CA ARG A 26 4.17 -1.22 -4.57
C ARG A 26 3.55 -1.11 -5.97
N GLU A 27 2.23 -1.02 -6.04
CA GLU A 27 1.50 -0.89 -7.31
C GLU A 27 1.85 0.43 -8.00
N LEU A 28 1.88 1.55 -7.28
CA LEU A 28 2.29 2.85 -7.81
C LEU A 28 3.77 2.84 -8.28
N ARG A 29 4.68 2.22 -7.51
CA ARG A 29 6.09 2.12 -7.91
C ARG A 29 6.32 1.28 -9.17
N ALA A 30 5.39 0.38 -9.50
CA ALA A 30 5.46 -0.43 -10.71
C ALA A 30 5.02 0.31 -11.98
N LEU A 31 4.34 1.47 -11.83
CA LEU A 31 3.98 2.33 -12.94
C LEU A 31 5.21 3.01 -13.55
N SER A 32 5.07 3.42 -14.81
CA SER A 32 6.10 4.23 -15.48
C SER A 32 6.07 5.66 -14.96
N ASP A 33 7.17 6.39 -15.17
CA ASP A 33 7.24 7.79 -14.74
C ASP A 33 6.22 8.67 -15.46
N ARG A 34 5.84 8.32 -16.71
CA ARG A 34 4.77 8.99 -17.44
C ARG A 34 3.40 8.72 -16.80
N ASP A 35 3.11 7.47 -16.47
CA ASP A 35 1.83 7.11 -15.84
C ASP A 35 1.69 7.78 -14.46
N LEU A 36 2.80 7.88 -13.72
CA LEU A 36 2.82 8.61 -12.45
C LEU A 36 2.57 10.10 -12.65
N ASP A 37 3.21 10.72 -13.64
CA ASP A 37 3.05 12.15 -13.96
C ASP A 37 1.61 12.47 -14.41
N ASP A 38 0.99 11.61 -15.21
CA ASP A 38 -0.41 11.72 -15.63
C ASP A 38 -1.39 11.66 -14.44
N LEU A 39 -1.01 10.96 -13.36
CA LEU A 39 -1.76 10.89 -12.11
C LEU A 39 -1.39 12.01 -11.12
N GLY A 40 -0.43 12.87 -11.46
CA GLY A 40 0.07 13.94 -10.58
C GLY A 40 0.99 13.46 -9.47
N PHE A 41 1.58 12.27 -9.61
CA PHE A 41 2.54 11.70 -8.66
C PHE A 41 3.97 11.77 -9.18
N SER A 42 4.92 11.88 -8.25
CA SER A 42 6.34 11.68 -8.51
C SER A 42 6.82 10.49 -7.67
N ARG A 43 7.82 9.72 -8.12
CA ARG A 43 8.33 8.58 -7.32
C ARG A 43 8.74 8.96 -5.89
N SER A 44 9.18 10.21 -5.70
CA SER A 44 9.57 10.75 -4.41
C SER A 44 8.39 11.04 -3.47
N ASN A 45 7.17 11.23 -3.98
CA ASN A 45 6.01 11.60 -3.16
C ASN A 45 5.02 10.44 -2.92
N ILE A 46 5.21 9.28 -3.55
CA ILE A 46 4.29 8.13 -3.45
C ILE A 46 4.03 7.72 -1.99
N GLU A 47 5.06 7.65 -1.14
CA GLU A 47 4.86 7.20 0.25
C GLU A 47 4.04 8.20 1.07
N ASP A 48 4.33 9.49 0.92
CA ASP A 48 3.58 10.55 1.61
C ASP A 48 2.14 10.65 1.11
N ALA A 49 1.93 10.49 -0.21
CA ALA A 49 0.61 10.57 -0.82
C ALA A 49 -0.32 9.41 -0.47
N VAL A 50 0.23 8.23 -0.16
CA VAL A 50 -0.56 7.06 0.23
C VAL A 50 -0.86 7.05 1.74
N ARG A 51 -0.01 7.72 2.54
CA ARG A 51 -0.13 7.72 4.01
C ARG A 51 -0.87 8.94 4.57
N ASN A 52 -1.02 10.03 3.81
CA ASN A 52 -1.80 11.22 4.17
C ASN A 52 -3.17 11.22 3.50
#